data_AF-A0A259LPE2-F1
#
_entry.id   AF-A0A259LPE2-F1
#
_cell.length_a   1.000
_cell.length_b   1.000
_cell.length_c   1.000
_cell.angle_alpha   90.00
_cell.angle_beta   90.00
_cell.angle_gamma   90.00
#
_symmetry.space_group_name_H-M   'P 1'
#
loop_
_entity.id
_entity.type
_entity.pdbx_description
1 polymer ?
#
loop_
_entity_poly.entity_id
_entity_poly.type
_entity_poly.pdbx_seq_one_letter_code
_entity_poly.pdbx_strand_id
1 'polypeptide(L)'
;HVVITRLPFSVPDDPIEASLAEWVTQRGGNPFMEITVPDASIKLVQAVGRLLRTEQDTGRVTILDRRIVTRRYGQLLLDALPPFRRIIEH
;
A
#
# COMPACT_ATOMS: atom_id res chain seq x y z
N HIS A 1 0.02 -15.54 10.01
CA HIS A 1 -1.08 -14.99 9.17
C HIS A 1 -1.20 -13.50 9.49
N VAL A 2 -1.24 -12.63 8.49
CA VAL A 2 -1.48 -11.19 8.66
C VAL A 2 -2.84 -10.83 8.08
N VAL A 3 -3.61 -10.01 8.79
CA VAL A 3 -4.90 -9.49 8.32
C VAL A 3 -4.80 -7.96 8.21
N ILE A 4 -5.14 -7.44 7.04
CA ILE A 4 -5.12 -6.02 6.72
C ILE A 4 -6.56 -5.61 6.47
N THR A 5 -7.15 -4.95 7.45
CA THR A 5 -8.57 -4.55 7.41
C THR A 5 -8.81 -3.36 6.49
N ARG A 6 -7.78 -2.51 6.29
CA ARG A 6 -7.83 -1.31 5.46
C ARG A 6 -6.45 -1.03 4.89
N LEU A 7 -6.38 -0.48 3.67
CA LEU A 7 -5.12 -0.01 3.10
C LEU A 7 -4.51 1.11 3.97
N PRO A 8 -3.19 1.06 4.25
CA PRO A 8 -2.52 1.93 5.21
C PRO A 8 -2.17 3.30 4.59
N PHE A 9 -3.18 4.00 4.06
CA PHE A 9 -3.02 5.38 3.60
C PHE A 9 -2.89 6.32 4.79
N SER A 10 -1.86 7.16 4.75
CA SER A 10 -1.69 8.25 5.71
C SER A 10 -2.72 9.33 5.48
N VAL A 11 -3.16 9.93 6.59
CA VAL A 11 -3.77 11.26 6.54
C VAL A 11 -2.61 12.24 6.67
N PRO A 12 -2.47 13.20 5.74
CA PRO A 12 -1.43 14.22 5.85
C PRO A 12 -1.82 15.20 6.96
N ASP A 13 -1.39 14.87 8.17
CA ASP A 13 -1.60 15.70 9.36
C ASP A 13 -0.41 16.65 9.59
N ASP A 14 0.70 16.42 8.89
CA ASP A 14 1.96 17.16 9.01
C ASP A 14 2.03 18.33 7.99
N PRO A 15 2.38 19.55 8.42
CA PRO A 15 2.53 20.71 7.54
C PRO A 15 3.53 20.52 6.39
N ILE A 16 4.55 19.70 6.58
CA ILE A 16 5.57 19.37 5.58
C ILE A 16 4.95 18.50 4.49
N GLU A 17 4.15 17.49 4.85
CA GLU A 17 3.45 16.64 3.87
C GLU A 17 2.44 17.44 3.05
N ALA A 18 1.73 18.38 3.69
CA ALA A 18 0.82 19.29 3.00
C ALA A 18 1.57 20.16 1.97
N SER A 19 2.71 20.74 2.37
CA SER A 19 3.56 21.55 1.48
C SER A 19 4.09 20.74 0.30
N LEU A 20 4.49 19.49 0.53
CA LEU A 20 4.94 18.60 -0.54
C LEU A 20 3.80 18.25 -1.51
N ALA A 21 2.60 18.00 -0.99
CA ALA A 21 1.42 17.74 -1.82
C ALA A 21 1.04 18.96 -2.67
N GLU A 22 1.10 20.17 -2.11
CA GLU A 22 0.87 21.40 -2.88
C GLU A 22 1.89 21.56 -4.01
N TRP A 23 3.18 21.30 -3.74
CA TRP A 23 4.24 21.37 -4.75
C TRP A 23 4.09 20.34 -5.88
N VAL A 24 3.64 19.11 -5.56
CA VAL A 24 3.28 18.10 -6.56
C VAL A 24 2.03 18.51 -7.35
N THR A 25 1.10 19.22 -6.74
CA THR A 25 -0.08 19.72 -7.45
C THR A 25 0.29 20.88 -8.40
N GLN A 26 1.12 21.82 -7.95
CA GLN A 26 1.52 23.01 -8.73
C GLN A 26 2.28 22.69 -10.02
N ARG A 27 3.00 21.56 -10.07
CA ARG A 27 3.66 21.03 -11.28
C ARG A 27 2.73 20.26 -12.22
N GLY A 28 1.45 20.10 -11.87
CA GLY A 28 0.46 19.29 -12.60
C GLY A 28 0.47 17.78 -12.26
N GLY A 29 1.11 17.39 -11.16
CA GLY A 29 1.16 16.01 -10.68
C GLY A 29 -0.04 15.62 -9.82
N ASN A 30 -0.05 14.36 -9.37
CA ASN A 30 -1.08 13.83 -8.47
C ASN A 30 -0.44 13.38 -7.14
N PRO A 31 -0.57 14.18 -6.07
CA PRO A 31 0.03 13.86 -4.76
C PRO A 31 -0.38 12.50 -4.22
N PHE A 32 -1.62 12.09 -4.45
CA PHE A 32 -2.09 10.78 -4.00
C PHE A 32 -1.31 9.65 -4.69
N MET A 33 -1.05 9.77 -6.00
CA MET A 33 -0.31 8.76 -6.75
C MET A 33 1.20 8.83 -6.52
N GLU A 34 1.77 10.03 -6.33
CA GLU A 34 3.22 10.24 -6.25
C GLU A 34 3.76 10.19 -4.82
N ILE A 35 2.91 10.38 -3.81
CA ILE A 35 3.30 10.42 -2.39
C ILE A 35 2.53 9.35 -1.60
N THR A 36 1.20 9.46 -1.58
CA THR A 36 0.37 8.65 -0.68
C THR A 36 0.38 7.16 -1.03
N VAL A 37 0.35 6.80 -2.32
CA VAL A 37 0.42 5.40 -2.78
C VAL A 37 1.80 4.78 -2.48
N PRO A 38 2.94 5.43 -2.79
CA PRO A 38 4.26 4.96 -2.38
C PRO A 38 4.41 4.76 -0.87
N ASP A 39 3.96 5.71 -0.05
CA ASP A 39 4.02 5.59 1.41
C ASP A 39 3.19 4.39 1.92
N ALA A 40 1.95 4.24 1.42
CA ALA A 40 1.12 3.08 1.75
C ALA A 40 1.78 1.76 1.29
N SER A 41 2.49 1.76 0.17
CA SER A 41 3.24 0.61 -0.33
C SER A 41 4.32 0.16 0.65
N ILE A 42 5.12 1.11 1.16
CA ILE A 42 6.17 0.84 2.15
C ILE A 42 5.57 0.21 3.41
N LYS A 43 4.49 0.80 3.92
CA LYS A 43 3.78 0.28 5.11
C LYS A 43 3.21 -1.11 4.88
N LEU A 44 2.68 -1.37 3.69
CA LEU A 44 2.14 -2.66 3.31
C LEU A 44 3.25 -3.73 3.25
N VAL A 45 4.38 -3.41 2.61
CA VAL A 45 5.56 -4.29 2.55
C VAL A 45 6.08 -4.59 3.96
N GLN A 46 6.20 -3.58 4.82
CA GLN A 46 6.64 -3.78 6.22
C GLN A 46 5.67 -4.67 7.01
N ALA A 47 4.35 -4.50 6.85
CA ALA A 47 3.35 -5.32 7.50
C ALA A 47 3.45 -6.79 7.05
N VAL A 48 3.65 -7.02 5.76
CA VAL A 48 3.83 -8.35 5.18
C VAL A 48 5.18 -8.96 5.56
N GLY A 49 6.25 -8.17 5.62
CA GLY A 49 7.59 -8.65 6.01
C GLY A 49 7.65 -9.19 7.45
N ARG A 50 6.72 -8.77 8.32
CA ARG A 50 6.58 -9.36 9.66
C ARG A 50 6.13 -10.83 9.63
N LEU A 51 5.52 -11.28 8.53
CA LEU A 51 5.01 -12.64 8.33
C LEU A 51 6.07 -13.60 7.78
N LEU A 52 6.98 -13.11 6.94
CA LEU A 52 7.98 -13.92 6.24
C LEU A 52 9.37 -13.52 6.77
N ARG A 53 9.83 -14.19 7.84
CA ARG A 53 11.13 -13.88 8.47
C ARG A 53 12.26 -14.76 7.95
N THR A 54 11.95 -15.93 7.42
CA THR A 54 12.89 -16.87 6.81
C THR A 54 12.41 -17.32 5.43
N GLU A 55 13.33 -17.80 4.57
CA GLU A 55 12.99 -18.27 3.21
C GLU A 55 12.01 -19.46 3.19
N GLN A 56 11.89 -20.17 4.31
CA GLN A 56 11.03 -21.34 4.48
C GLN A 56 9.68 -20.97 5.10
N ASP A 57 9.54 -19.75 5.60
CA ASP A 57 8.29 -19.31 6.22
C ASP A 57 7.21 -19.25 5.15
N THR A 58 6.12 -19.96 5.41
CA THR A 58 4.90 -19.82 4.61
C THR A 58 3.90 -19.00 5.40
N GLY A 59 3.12 -18.20 4.68
CA GLY A 59 2.18 -17.28 5.32
C GLY A 59 1.03 -16.91 4.41
N ARG A 60 -0.08 -16.57 5.05
CA ARG A 60 -1.24 -15.95 4.40
C ARG A 60 -1.32 -14.48 4.78
N VAL A 61 -1.62 -13.64 3.80
CA VAL A 61 -2.03 -12.25 3.99
C VAL A 61 -3.47 -12.14 3.52
N THR A 62 -4.37 -11.63 4.37
CA THR A 62 -5.76 -11.38 4.01
C THR A 62 -5.99 -9.87 3.99
N ILE A 63 -6.36 -9.32 2.84
CA ILE A 63 -6.68 -7.89 2.68
C ILE A 63 -8.19 -7.76 2.53
N LEU A 64 -8.84 -7.07 3.47
CA LEU A 64 -10.31 -6.89 3.52
C LEU A 64 -10.76 -5.57 2.89
N ASP A 65 -9.87 -4.90 2.16
CA ASP A 65 -10.14 -3.63 1.50
C ASP A 65 -10.29 -3.85 -0.02
N ARG A 66 -11.54 -3.79 -0.51
CA ARG A 66 -11.84 -3.97 -1.95
C ARG A 66 -11.13 -2.99 -2.86
N ARG A 67 -10.60 -1.87 -2.35
CA ARG A 67 -9.84 -0.92 -3.16
C ARG A 67 -8.56 -1.51 -3.73
N ILE A 68 -8.00 -2.56 -3.10
CA ILE A 68 -6.80 -3.25 -3.61
C ILE A 68 -7.02 -3.90 -4.98
N VAL A 69 -8.26 -4.30 -5.31
CA VAL A 69 -8.61 -4.90 -6.60
C VAL A 69 -9.37 -3.95 -7.52
N THR A 70 -10.15 -3.01 -6.96
CA THR A 70 -11.04 -2.14 -7.75
C THR A 70 -10.39 -0.84 -8.22
N ARG A 71 -9.30 -0.38 -7.58
CA ARG A 71 -8.64 0.89 -7.93
C ARG A 71 -7.36 0.64 -8.70
N ARG A 72 -7.04 1.52 -9.65
CA ARG A 72 -5.84 1.42 -10.51
C ARG A 72 -4.55 1.32 -9.71
N TYR A 73 -4.44 2.04 -8.59
CA TYR A 73 -3.28 1.98 -7.70
C TYR A 73 -3.14 0.65 -6.97
N GLY A 74 -4.21 -0.14 -6.87
CA GLY A 74 -4.21 -1.40 -6.14
C GLY A 74 -3.19 -2.38 -6.73
N GLN A 75 -3.06 -2.40 -8.05
CA GLN A 75 -2.03 -3.18 -8.73
C GLN A 75 -0.61 -2.76 -8.32
N LEU A 76 -0.33 -1.44 -8.21
CA LEU A 76 0.97 -0.94 -7.78
C LEU A 76 1.32 -1.41 -6.36
N LEU A 77 0.33 -1.41 -5.46
CA LEU A 77 0.52 -1.92 -4.09
C LEU A 77 0.78 -3.42 -4.09
N LEU A 78 0.08 -4.19 -4.92
CA LEU A 78 0.28 -5.64 -5.02
C LEU A 78 1.61 -6.02 -5.66
N ASP A 79 2.13 -5.21 -6.58
CA ASP A 79 3.38 -5.45 -7.29
C ASP A 79 4.61 -5.14 -6.42
N ALA A 80 4.44 -4.33 -5.37
CA ALA A 80 5.48 -4.12 -4.36
C ALA A 80 5.63 -5.29 -3.38
N LEU A 81 4.65 -6.21 -3.33
CA LEU A 81 4.70 -7.37 -2.45
C LEU A 81 5.49 -8.52 -3.09
N PRO A 82 6.02 -9.45 -2.27
CA PRO A 82 6.48 -10.74 -2.76
C PRO A 82 5.45 -11.42 -3.69
N PRO A 83 5.89 -12.28 -4.61
CA PRO A 83 5.03 -12.89 -5.63
C PRO A 83 4.07 -13.95 -5.04
N PHE A 84 3.12 -13.52 -4.22
CA PHE A 84 2.10 -14.38 -3.63
C PHE A 84 1.15 -14.90 -4.69
N ARG A 85 0.67 -16.13 -4.48
CA ARG A 85 -0.56 -16.57 -5.12
C ARG A 85 -1.71 -15.69 -4.65
N ARG A 86 -2.38 -15.03 -5.59
CA ARG A 86 -3.51 -14.13 -5.31
C ARG A 86 -4.82 -14.93 -5.41
N ILE A 87 -5.68 -14.83 -4.41
CA ILE A 87 -7.04 -15.40 -4.39
C ILE A 87 -7.98 -14.24 -4.11
N ILE A 88 -8.94 -14.00 -5.02
CA ILE A 88 -9.92 -12.93 -4.90
C ILE A 88 -11.27 -13.58 -4.63
N GLU A 89 -11.81 -13.36 -3.44
CA GLU A 89 -13.14 -13.80 -3.06
C GLU A 89 -14.12 -12.64 -3.26
N HIS A 90 -15.27 -12.93 -3.88
CA HIS A 90 -16.28 -11.95 -4.26
C HIS A 90 -17.28 -11.69 -3.15
#